data_AF-A0A821MA24-F1
#
_entry.id   AF-A0A821MA24-F1
#
_cell.length_a   1.000
_cell.length_b   1.000
_cell.length_c   1.000
_cell.angle_alpha   90.00
_cell.angle_beta   90.00
_cell.angle_gamma   90.00
#
_symmetry.space_group_name_H-M   'P 1'
#
loop_
_entity.id
_entity.type
_entity.pdbx_description
1 polymer ?
#
loop_
_entity_poly.entity_id
_entity_poly.type
_entity_poly.pdbx_seq_one_letter_code
_entity_poly.pdbx_strand_id
1 'polypeptide(L)'
;SDFLSALNTYVTALEQYPLTDDTINDSVLELEHEFWTQSMLNCCNQLTNWTIMSKHIFIANTTFDTLWSNAYQLNYLMPYAIRSKLKLLISGTEQEQLEQEGLCQFFNNLSATTNVATPATSDSETTFVKRSYIEKQYPFELATFFLYQKDFD
;
A
#
# COMPACT_ATOMS: atom_id res chain seq x y z
N SER A 1 -23.61 9.01 4.37
CA SER A 1 -24.47 7.83 4.62
C SER A 1 -24.25 6.76 3.56
N ASP A 2 -24.07 7.10 2.29
CA ASP A 2 -23.96 6.11 1.20
C ASP A 2 -22.65 5.29 1.21
N PHE A 3 -21.48 5.96 1.34
CA PHE A 3 -20.18 5.26 1.34
C PHE A 3 -19.99 4.23 2.47
N LEU A 4 -20.60 4.45 3.64
CA LEU A 4 -20.50 3.49 4.74
C LEU A 4 -21.32 2.23 4.44
N SER A 5 -22.50 2.40 3.84
CA SER A 5 -23.31 1.27 3.39
C SER A 5 -22.60 0.50 2.29
N ALA A 6 -22.07 1.20 1.28
CA ALA A 6 -21.31 0.58 0.19
C ALA A 6 -20.06 -0.16 0.71
N LEU A 7 -19.30 0.46 1.63
CA LEU A 7 -18.15 -0.18 2.27
C LEU A 7 -18.55 -1.51 2.91
N ASN A 8 -19.62 -1.52 3.72
CA ASN A 8 -20.08 -2.75 4.36
C ASN A 8 -20.49 -3.81 3.34
N THR A 9 -21.18 -3.44 2.26
CA THR A 9 -21.54 -4.36 1.18
C THR A 9 -20.32 -5.00 0.53
N TYR A 10 -19.29 -4.21 0.19
CA TYR A 10 -18.08 -4.76 -0.42
C TYR A 10 -17.27 -5.62 0.53
N VAL A 11 -17.14 -5.22 1.81
CA VAL A 11 -16.46 -6.05 2.83
C VAL A 11 -17.19 -7.38 2.99
N THR A 12 -18.52 -7.37 3.11
CA THR A 12 -19.32 -8.60 3.20
C THR A 12 -19.17 -9.48 1.97
N ALA A 13 -19.11 -8.92 0.75
CA ALA A 13 -18.89 -9.70 -0.45
C ALA A 13 -17.51 -10.38 -0.46
N LEU A 14 -16.45 -9.65 -0.10
CA LEU A 14 -15.08 -10.17 -0.01
C LEU A 14 -14.96 -11.30 1.03
N GLU A 15 -15.68 -11.20 2.15
CA GLU A 15 -15.72 -12.24 3.19
C GLU A 15 -16.54 -13.48 2.79
N GLN A 16 -17.63 -13.29 2.05
CA GLN A 16 -18.50 -14.38 1.59
C GLN A 16 -17.90 -15.19 0.45
N TYR A 17 -17.09 -14.55 -0.39
CA TYR A 17 -16.48 -15.16 -1.59
C TYR A 17 -14.95 -15.02 -1.57
N PRO A 18 -14.25 -15.64 -0.61
CA PRO A 18 -12.79 -15.56 -0.55
C PRO A 18 -12.14 -16.33 -1.70
N LEU A 19 -11.09 -15.76 -2.28
CA LEU A 19 -10.21 -16.48 -3.21
C LEU A 19 -9.33 -17.44 -2.41
N THR A 20 -9.67 -18.74 -2.41
CA THR A 20 -8.83 -19.80 -1.84
C THR A 20 -8.01 -20.46 -2.96
N ASP A 21 -6.69 -20.55 -2.75
CA ASP A 21 -5.66 -20.91 -3.75
C ASP A 21 -5.91 -22.20 -4.56
N ASP A 22 -6.73 -23.15 -4.07
CA ASP A 22 -6.77 -24.50 -4.65
C ASP A 22 -8.08 -24.87 -5.38
N THR A 23 -9.12 -24.03 -5.37
CA THR A 23 -10.47 -24.48 -5.81
C THR A 23 -11.22 -23.59 -6.77
N ILE A 24 -10.78 -22.36 -7.03
CA ILE A 24 -11.55 -21.42 -7.86
C ILE A 24 -10.71 -20.96 -9.05
N ASN A 25 -10.81 -21.69 -10.16
CA ASN A 25 -10.34 -21.24 -11.47
C ASN A 25 -11.46 -20.46 -12.17
N ASP A 26 -12.07 -19.51 -11.46
CA ASP A 26 -13.12 -18.64 -12.00
C ASP A 26 -12.56 -17.23 -12.19
N SER A 27 -12.10 -16.96 -13.41
CA SER A 27 -11.59 -15.65 -13.82
C SER A 27 -12.60 -14.52 -13.62
N VAL A 28 -13.91 -14.81 -13.64
CA VAL A 28 -14.93 -13.78 -13.39
C VAL A 28 -14.91 -13.39 -11.93
N LEU A 29 -14.83 -14.37 -11.03
CA LEU A 29 -14.75 -14.09 -9.59
C LEU A 29 -13.47 -13.34 -9.22
N GLU A 30 -12.34 -13.67 -9.83
CA GLU A 30 -11.09 -12.92 -9.64
C GLU A 30 -11.26 -11.44 -10.02
N LEU A 31 -11.84 -11.15 -11.19
CA LEU A 31 -12.10 -9.78 -11.64
C LEU A 31 -13.12 -9.06 -10.74
N GLU A 32 -14.15 -9.75 -10.27
CA GLU A 32 -15.11 -9.20 -9.31
C GLU A 32 -14.45 -8.88 -7.98
N HIS A 33 -13.56 -9.74 -7.49
CA HIS A 33 -12.82 -9.53 -6.26
C HIS A 33 -11.87 -8.33 -6.37
N GLU A 34 -11.20 -8.17 -7.52
CA GLU A 34 -10.40 -6.98 -7.83
C GLU A 34 -11.27 -5.72 -7.80
N PHE A 35 -12.43 -5.75 -8.46
CA PHE A 35 -13.38 -4.64 -8.50
C PHE A 35 -13.93 -4.27 -7.11
N TRP A 36 -14.35 -5.26 -6.32
CA TRP A 36 -14.84 -5.05 -4.95
C TRP A 36 -13.74 -4.49 -4.07
N THR A 37 -12.51 -5.00 -4.19
CA THR A 37 -11.35 -4.48 -3.46
C THR A 37 -11.12 -3.01 -3.78
N GLN A 38 -11.04 -2.63 -5.06
CA GLN A 38 -10.84 -1.23 -5.44
C GLN A 38 -11.99 -0.32 -4.95
N SER A 39 -13.22 -0.78 -5.09
CA SER A 39 -14.40 -0.03 -4.67
C SER A 39 -14.44 0.17 -3.15
N MET A 40 -14.10 -0.88 -2.40
CA MET A 40 -13.94 -0.84 -0.95
C MET A 40 -12.85 0.14 -0.52
N LEU A 41 -11.67 0.10 -1.15
CA LEU A 41 -10.57 1.02 -0.85
C LEU A 41 -10.94 2.47 -1.14
N ASN A 42 -11.66 2.72 -2.25
CA ASN A 42 -12.19 4.04 -2.54
C ASN A 42 -13.18 4.51 -1.46
N CYS A 43 -14.11 3.65 -1.01
CA CYS A 43 -15.01 3.97 0.09
C CYS A 43 -14.26 4.31 1.38
N CYS A 44 -13.25 3.52 1.75
CA CYS A 44 -12.38 3.81 2.88
C CYS A 44 -11.68 5.16 2.74
N ASN A 45 -11.23 5.53 1.53
CA ASN A 45 -10.59 6.81 1.28
C ASN A 45 -11.55 8.00 1.47
N GLN A 46 -12.80 7.88 0.98
CA GLN A 46 -13.83 8.90 1.19
C GLN A 46 -14.21 9.07 2.66
N LEU A 47 -14.21 7.97 3.41
CA LEU A 47 -14.55 7.95 4.83
C LEU A 47 -13.37 8.24 5.76
N THR A 48 -12.16 8.45 5.21
CA THR A 48 -10.91 8.57 5.97
C THR A 48 -10.64 7.39 6.91
N ASN A 49 -11.13 6.20 6.54
CA ASN A 49 -10.97 4.98 7.33
C ASN A 49 -9.68 4.26 6.97
N TRP A 50 -8.56 4.84 7.39
CA TRP A 50 -7.21 4.37 7.06
C TRP A 50 -6.91 3.01 7.68
N THR A 51 -7.44 2.74 8.86
CA THR A 51 -7.23 1.48 9.59
C THR A 51 -7.84 0.30 8.83
N ILE A 52 -9.10 0.41 8.39
CA ILE A 52 -9.73 -0.65 7.58
C ILE A 52 -9.03 -0.77 6.22
N MET A 53 -8.71 0.36 5.57
CA MET A 53 -7.99 0.37 4.30
C MET A 53 -6.66 -0.41 4.39
N SER A 54 -5.84 -0.10 5.40
CA SER A 54 -4.55 -0.76 5.59
C SER A 54 -4.74 -2.25 5.89
N LYS A 55 -5.73 -2.64 6.70
CA LYS A 55 -5.97 -4.04 7.05
C LYS A 55 -6.33 -4.91 5.84
N HIS A 56 -7.14 -4.39 4.91
CA HIS A 56 -7.52 -5.15 3.72
C HIS A 56 -6.45 -5.20 2.64
N ILE A 57 -5.53 -4.24 2.58
CA ILE A 57 -4.38 -4.32 1.66
C ILE A 57 -3.31 -5.26 2.22
N PHE A 58 -2.98 -5.10 3.51
CA PHE A 58 -1.89 -5.84 4.15
C PHE A 58 -2.41 -7.11 4.84
N ILE A 59 -2.97 -8.03 4.05
CA ILE A 59 -3.42 -9.34 4.54
C ILE A 59 -2.26 -10.35 4.60
N ALA A 60 -2.26 -11.15 5.67
CA ALA A 60 -1.32 -12.24 5.96
C ALA A 60 0.18 -11.85 5.89
N ASN A 61 0.75 -11.81 4.69
CA ASN A 61 2.18 -11.61 4.41
C ASN A 61 2.43 -10.54 3.33
N THR A 62 1.40 -9.77 2.95
CA THR A 62 1.57 -8.71 1.95
C THR A 62 2.54 -7.66 2.49
N THR A 63 3.56 -7.30 1.71
CA THR A 63 4.53 -6.24 1.99
C THR A 63 4.55 -5.23 0.84
N PHE A 64 5.22 -4.09 1.01
CA PHE A 64 5.43 -3.17 -0.11
C PHE A 64 6.21 -3.81 -1.27
N ASP A 65 7.10 -4.76 -0.98
CA ASP A 65 7.79 -5.51 -2.03
C ASP A 65 6.85 -6.44 -2.77
N THR A 66 5.92 -7.13 -2.08
CA THR A 66 4.93 -7.96 -2.79
C THR A 66 4.03 -7.10 -3.64
N LEU A 67 3.61 -5.91 -3.17
CA LEU A 67 2.80 -4.98 -3.96
C LEU A 67 3.52 -4.47 -5.22
N TRP A 68 4.85 -4.53 -5.24
CA TRP A 68 5.66 -4.20 -6.40
C TRP A 68 5.71 -5.31 -7.46
N SER A 69 5.40 -6.54 -7.08
CA SER A 69 5.64 -7.74 -7.90
C SER A 69 4.74 -7.85 -9.13
N ASN A 70 3.59 -7.18 -9.16
CA ASN A 70 2.73 -7.17 -10.34
C ASN A 70 2.10 -5.80 -10.62
N ALA A 71 1.69 -5.59 -11.87
CA ALA A 71 1.19 -4.31 -12.34
C ALA A 71 -0.15 -3.91 -11.68
N TYR A 72 -1.01 -4.89 -11.37
CA TYR A 72 -2.28 -4.61 -10.71
C TYR A 72 -2.05 -4.02 -9.30
N GLN A 73 -1.26 -4.71 -8.48
CA GLN A 73 -0.93 -4.29 -7.13
C GLN A 73 -0.19 -2.95 -7.12
N LEU A 74 0.76 -2.77 -8.05
CA LEU A 74 1.53 -1.53 -8.16
C LEU A 74 0.65 -0.32 -8.53
N ASN A 75 -0.32 -0.50 -9.43
CA ASN A 75 -1.14 0.60 -9.92
C ASN A 75 -2.37 0.87 -9.05
N TYR A 76 -2.98 -0.16 -8.46
CA TYR A 76 -4.27 -0.05 -7.78
C TYR A 76 -4.18 -0.19 -6.27
N LEU A 77 -3.23 -0.94 -5.72
CA LEU A 77 -3.11 -1.13 -4.27
C LEU A 77 -2.04 -0.23 -3.65
N MET A 78 -0.88 -0.09 -4.30
CA MET A 78 0.24 0.72 -3.82
C MET A 78 -0.16 2.17 -3.44
N PRO A 79 -0.97 2.91 -4.24
CA PRO A 79 -1.36 4.28 -3.87
C PRO A 79 -2.12 4.32 -2.54
N TYR A 80 -3.09 3.42 -2.35
CA TYR A 80 -3.86 3.32 -1.12
C TYR A 80 -3.03 2.80 0.05
N ALA A 81 -2.08 1.89 -0.20
CA ALA A 81 -1.17 1.35 0.79
C ALA A 81 -0.27 2.44 1.39
N ILE A 82 0.42 3.21 0.53
CA ILE A 82 1.28 4.32 0.96
C ILE A 82 0.43 5.36 1.70
N ARG A 83 -0.71 5.77 1.13
CA ARG A 83 -1.57 6.82 1.70
C ARG A 83 -2.12 6.42 3.07
N SER A 84 -2.69 5.23 3.21
CA SER A 84 -3.28 4.78 4.49
C SER A 84 -2.23 4.68 5.58
N LYS A 85 -1.09 4.02 5.32
CA LYS A 85 -0.01 3.89 6.30
C LYS A 85 0.59 5.25 6.68
N LEU A 86 0.79 6.16 5.71
CA LEU A 86 1.28 7.50 5.99
C LEU A 86 0.30 8.31 6.85
N LYS A 87 -1.01 8.21 6.58
CA LYS A 87 -2.04 8.88 7.40
C LYS A 87 -2.08 8.33 8.82
N LEU A 88 -1.98 7.02 8.99
CA LEU A 88 -1.90 6.38 10.31
C LEU A 88 -0.62 6.78 11.05
N LEU A 89 0.52 6.87 10.35
CA LEU A 89 1.80 7.31 10.92
C LEU A 89 1.74 8.75 11.47
N ILE A 90 1.03 9.64 10.78
CA ILE A 90 0.97 11.07 11.16
C ILE A 90 -0.12 11.36 12.19
N SER A 91 -1.27 10.70 12.07
CA SER A 91 -2.51 11.09 12.78
C SER A 91 -3.23 9.94 13.47
N GLY A 92 -2.69 8.72 13.41
CA GLY A 92 -3.23 7.57 14.12
C GLY A 92 -2.97 7.63 15.63
N THR A 93 -3.54 6.69 16.35
CA THR A 93 -3.20 6.44 17.76
C THR A 93 -1.75 5.99 17.90
N GLU A 94 -1.18 6.05 19.12
CA GLU A 94 0.21 5.63 19.38
C GLU A 94 0.47 4.20 18.88
N GLN A 95 -0.46 3.27 19.15
CA GLN A 95 -0.38 1.90 18.65
C GLN A 95 -0.38 1.85 17.11
N GLU A 96 -1.29 2.56 16.46
CA GLU A 96 -1.37 2.57 15.01
C GLU A 96 -0.12 3.19 14.38
N GLN A 97 0.51 4.19 15.00
CA GLN A 97 1.76 4.78 14.51
C GLN A 97 2.92 3.78 14.57
N LEU A 98 3.05 3.04 15.68
CA LEU A 98 4.09 2.02 15.85
C LEU A 98 3.97 0.89 14.81
N GLU A 99 2.75 0.54 14.41
CA GLU A 99 2.48 -0.49 13.39
C GLU A 99 2.85 -0.07 11.95
N GLN A 100 3.29 1.17 11.73
CA GLN A 100 3.69 1.65 10.40
C GLN A 100 5.17 1.50 10.09
N GLU A 101 5.91 0.71 10.88
CA GLU A 101 7.34 0.43 10.64
C GLU A 101 7.63 -0.04 9.21
N GLY A 102 6.75 -0.85 8.61
CA GLY A 102 6.92 -1.32 7.24
C GLY A 102 6.96 -0.21 6.18
N LEU A 103 6.25 0.91 6.40
CA LEU A 103 6.34 2.09 5.52
C LEU A 103 7.69 2.80 5.72
N CYS A 104 8.12 2.95 6.97
CA CYS A 104 9.40 3.57 7.30
C CYS A 104 10.57 2.81 6.68
N GLN A 105 10.60 1.49 6.85
CA GLN A 105 11.62 0.62 6.27
C GLN A 105 11.60 0.71 4.74
N PHE A 106 10.42 0.68 4.12
CA PHE A 106 10.29 0.79 2.67
C PHE A 106 10.92 2.08 2.14
N PHE A 107 10.58 3.25 2.70
CA PHE A 107 11.16 4.52 2.24
C PHE A 107 12.64 4.67 2.58
N ASN A 108 13.08 4.24 3.76
CA ASN A 108 14.50 4.29 4.13
C ASN A 108 15.38 3.44 3.20
N ASN A 109 14.88 2.27 2.77
CA ASN A 109 15.57 1.40 1.82
C ASN A 109 15.74 2.04 0.44
N LEU A 110 14.80 2.91 0.01
CA LEU A 110 14.94 3.68 -1.21
C LEU A 110 16.04 4.76 -1.10
N SER A 111 16.23 5.33 0.09
CA SER A 111 17.23 6.37 0.35
C SER A 111 18.65 5.84 0.55
N ALA A 112 18.82 4.58 0.96
CA ALA A 112 20.12 4.02 1.39
C ALA A 112 21.19 3.87 0.28
N THR A 113 20.86 4.09 -1.01
CA THR A 113 21.75 3.76 -2.14
C THR A 113 22.69 4.88 -2.61
N THR A 114 22.74 6.04 -1.94
CA THR A 114 23.48 7.22 -2.46
C THR A 114 25.00 7.20 -2.29
N ASN A 115 25.62 6.25 -1.57
CA ASN A 115 27.01 6.43 -1.10
C ASN A 115 28.08 5.41 -1.55
N VAL A 116 27.82 4.47 -2.47
CA VAL A 116 28.89 3.55 -2.92
C VAL A 116 28.89 3.33 -4.44
N ALA A 117 29.95 3.82 -5.09
CA ALA A 117 30.30 3.50 -6.47
C ALA A 117 30.75 2.03 -6.56
N THR A 118 29.80 1.12 -6.50
CA THR A 118 29.98 -0.32 -6.75
C THR A 118 29.29 -0.70 -8.06
N PRO A 119 29.76 -1.71 -8.80
CA PRO A 119 29.08 -2.17 -10.01
C PRO A 119 27.64 -2.54 -9.65
N ALA A 120 26.69 -2.05 -10.44
CA ALA A 120 25.27 -2.27 -10.17
C ALA A 120 24.98 -3.78 -10.12
N THR A 121 24.66 -4.29 -8.93
CA THR A 121 24.03 -5.60 -8.76
C THR A 121 22.56 -5.48 -9.18
N SER A 122 21.91 -6.60 -9.56
CA SER A 122 20.48 -6.62 -9.93
C SER A 122 19.57 -5.94 -8.91
N ASP A 123 19.93 -6.02 -7.63
CA ASP A 123 19.17 -5.45 -6.52
C ASP A 123 19.32 -3.92 -6.46
N SER A 124 20.49 -3.40 -6.82
CA SER A 124 20.74 -1.95 -6.88
C SER A 124 19.99 -1.28 -8.03
N GLU A 125 19.89 -1.96 -9.19
CA GLU A 125 19.12 -1.48 -10.34
C GLU A 125 17.61 -1.50 -10.04
N THR A 126 17.13 -2.58 -9.41
CA THR A 126 15.73 -2.68 -8.97
C THR A 126 15.37 -1.60 -7.94
N THR A 127 16.28 -1.33 -7.00
CA THR A 127 16.09 -0.27 -5.99
C THR A 127 16.07 1.11 -6.63
N PHE A 128 16.95 1.38 -7.60
CA PHE A 128 16.96 2.64 -8.34
C PHE A 128 15.65 2.86 -9.12
N VAL A 129 15.13 1.82 -9.78
CA VAL A 129 13.84 1.88 -10.50
C VAL A 129 12.69 2.14 -9.52
N LYS A 130 12.65 1.40 -8.39
CA LYS A 130 11.67 1.62 -7.32
C LYS A 130 11.69 3.05 -6.82
N ARG A 131 12.88 3.57 -6.49
CA ARG A 131 13.08 4.94 -6.02
C ARG A 131 12.57 5.96 -7.05
N SER A 132 13.04 5.87 -8.29
CA SER A 132 12.69 6.81 -9.36
C SER A 132 11.17 6.85 -9.61
N TYR A 133 10.51 5.70 -9.55
CA TYR A 133 9.06 5.62 -9.68
C TYR A 133 8.34 6.24 -8.49
N ILE A 134 8.75 5.91 -7.27
CA ILE A 134 8.12 6.43 -6.05
C ILE A 134 8.29 7.95 -5.93
N GLU A 135 9.48 8.48 -6.21
CA GLU A 135 9.75 9.93 -6.24
C GLU A 135 8.88 10.64 -7.29
N LYS A 136 8.66 10.01 -8.44
CA LYS A 136 7.83 10.58 -9.51
C LYS A 136 6.33 10.52 -9.20
N GLN A 137 5.85 9.41 -8.63
CA GLN A 137 4.42 9.17 -8.46
C GLN A 137 3.88 9.68 -7.13
N TYR A 138 4.69 9.67 -6.08
CA TYR A 138 4.28 10.04 -4.71
C TYR A 138 5.22 11.09 -4.09
N PRO A 139 5.55 12.19 -4.80
CA PRO A 139 6.50 13.19 -4.29
C PRO A 139 6.01 13.86 -3.00
N PHE A 140 4.69 14.06 -2.87
CA PHE A 140 4.11 14.71 -1.70
C PHE A 140 4.09 13.79 -0.48
N GLU A 141 3.78 12.52 -0.67
CA GLU A 141 3.84 11.51 0.39
C GLU A 141 5.28 11.35 0.91
N LEU A 142 6.27 11.32 0.02
CA LEU A 142 7.69 11.31 0.41
C LEU A 142 8.08 12.55 1.20
N ALA A 143 7.76 13.74 0.69
CA ALA A 143 8.06 14.98 1.39
C ALA A 143 7.39 15.02 2.79
N THR A 144 6.14 14.59 2.87
CA THR A 144 5.41 14.52 4.14
C THR A 144 6.07 13.56 5.13
N PHE A 145 6.55 12.43 4.64
CA PHE A 145 7.26 11.44 5.45
C PHE A 145 8.58 11.98 6.03
N PHE A 146 9.42 12.62 5.21
CA PHE A 146 10.69 13.20 5.69
C PHE A 146 10.44 14.36 6.66
N LEU A 147 9.44 15.21 6.39
CA LEU A 147 9.00 16.23 7.34
C LEU A 147 8.56 15.64 8.68
N TYR A 148 7.86 14.51 8.67
CA TYR A 148 7.47 13.80 9.89
C TYR A 148 8.71 13.28 10.66
N GLN A 149 9.70 12.77 9.94
CA GLN A 149 10.98 12.34 10.53
C GLN A 149 11.88 13.50 10.98
N LYS A 150 11.55 14.74 10.61
CA LYS A 150 12.39 15.94 10.79
C LYS A 150 13.72 15.84 10.02
N ASP A 151 13.69 15.13 8.91
CA ASP A 151 14.75 15.09 7.92
C ASP A 151 14.42 16.13 6.83
N PHE A 152 15.28 17.14 6.66
CA PHE A 152 15.00 18.32 5.83
C PHE A 152 15.99 18.49 4.67
N ASP A 153 16.96 17.58 4.55
CA ASP A 153 17.97 17.57 3.48
C ASP A 153 17.38 17.09 2.14
#